data_AF-X1QT01-F1
#
_entry.id   AF-X1QT01-F1
#
_cell.length_a   1.000
_cell.length_b   1.000
_cell.length_c   1.000
_cell.angle_alpha   90.00
_cell.angle_beta   90.00
_cell.angle_gamma   90.00
#
_symmetry.space_group_name_H-M   'P 1'
#
loop_
_entity.id
_entity.type
_entity.pdbx_description
1 polymer ?
#
loop_
_entity_poly.entity_id
_entity_poly.type
_entity_poly.pdbx_seq_one_letter_code
_entity_poly.pdbx_strand_id
1 'polypeptide(L)'
;MIERTPILNAVTYFIMILGLILILGPFWMIFTASTQSLQEVTAVPFNMTPGGDFLKNVHAAWDRANLGPALLNSLITSLLVMAGKIALAALSAFAIVYFKSPLRHVFFWMVFMTLMLPLEVR
;
A
#
# COMPACT_ATOMS: atom_id res chain seq x y z
N MET A 1 -8.69 -28.01 -16.58
CA MET A 1 -7.67 -29.03 -16.83
C MET A 1 -6.58 -28.83 -15.78
N ILE A 2 -6.59 -29.58 -14.68
CA ILE A 2 -5.57 -29.46 -13.62
C ILE A 2 -4.44 -30.40 -14.03
N GLU A 3 -3.45 -29.88 -14.75
CA GLU A 3 -2.22 -30.62 -15.00
C GLU A 3 -1.47 -30.77 -13.68
N ARG A 4 -1.28 -32.02 -13.23
CA ARG A 4 -0.48 -32.33 -12.03
C ARG A 4 0.99 -32.32 -12.41
N THR A 5 1.58 -31.13 -12.51
CA THR A 5 3.03 -30.95 -12.73
C THR A 5 3.72 -30.62 -11.40
N PRO A 6 4.11 -31.63 -10.58
CA PRO A 6 4.64 -31.40 -9.24
C PRO A 6 5.92 -30.56 -9.22
N ILE A 7 6.75 -30.69 -10.27
CA ILE A 7 8.00 -29.94 -10.42
C ILE A 7 7.73 -28.46 -10.67
N LEU A 8 6.84 -28.13 -11.62
CA LEU A 8 6.48 -26.73 -11.91
C LEU A 8 5.84 -26.04 -10.70
N ASN A 9 5.04 -26.79 -9.92
CA ASN A 9 4.47 -26.28 -8.68
C ASN A 9 5.57 -26.00 -7.64
N ALA A 10 6.52 -26.93 -7.45
CA ALA A 10 7.63 -26.73 -6.53
C ALA A 10 8.51 -25.52 -6.91
N VAL A 11 8.80 -25.35 -8.21
CA VAL A 11 9.53 -24.19 -8.74
C VAL A 11 8.77 -22.90 -8.51
N THR A 12 7.45 -22.89 -8.76
CA THR A 12 6.60 -21.73 -8.50
C THR A 12 6.63 -21.34 -7.03
N TYR A 13 6.47 -22.29 -6.10
CA TYR A 13 6.54 -22.03 -4.67
C TYR A 13 7.93 -21.53 -4.25
N PHE A 14 9.00 -22.10 -4.79
CA PHE A 14 10.36 -21.64 -4.50
C PHE A 14 10.54 -20.17 -4.91
N ILE A 15 10.10 -19.80 -6.12
CA ILE A 15 10.18 -18.41 -6.60
C ILE A 15 9.33 -17.48 -5.74
N MET A 16 8.12 -17.89 -5.35
CA MET A 16 7.26 -17.10 -4.46
C MET A 16 7.90 -16.88 -3.08
N ILE A 17 8.49 -17.91 -2.49
CA ILE A 17 9.18 -17.83 -1.19
C ILE A 17 10.40 -16.92 -1.29
N LEU A 18 11.19 -17.05 -2.36
CA LEU A 18 12.36 -16.20 -2.59
C LEU A 18 11.96 -14.73 -2.77
N GLY A 19 10.90 -14.47 -3.54
CA GLY A 19 10.33 -13.12 -3.68
C GLY A 19 9.82 -12.55 -2.36
N LEU A 20 9.16 -13.37 -1.53
CA LEU A 20 8.71 -12.99 -0.20
C LEU A 20 9.88 -12.59 0.72
N ILE A 21 10.94 -13.41 0.76
CA ILE A 21 12.13 -13.12 1.59
C ILE A 21 12.79 -11.80 1.17
N LEU A 22 12.92 -11.56 -0.13
CA LEU A 22 13.49 -10.31 -0.66
C LEU A 22 12.67 -9.09 -0.24
N ILE A 23 11.34 -9.18 -0.30
CA ILE A 23 10.43 -8.11 0.11
C ILE A 23 10.50 -7.90 1.63
N LEU A 24 10.56 -8.97 2.43
CA LEU A 24 10.57 -8.89 3.89
C LEU A 24 11.88 -8.35 4.48
N GLY A 25 13.01 -8.45 3.77
CA GLY A 25 14.31 -7.94 4.20
C GLY A 25 14.27 -6.48 4.73
N PRO A 26 13.81 -5.49 3.96
CA PRO A 26 13.68 -4.11 4.44
C PRO A 26 12.67 -3.95 5.59
N PHE A 27 11.58 -4.71 5.61
CA PHE A 27 10.62 -4.66 6.73
C PHE A 27 11.26 -5.18 8.02
N TRP A 28 12.09 -6.24 7.94
CA TRP A 28 12.83 -6.74 9.08
C TRP A 28 13.79 -5.69 9.65
N MET A 29 14.50 -4.95 8.78
CA MET A 29 15.38 -3.86 9.21
C MET A 29 14.62 -2.73 9.92
N ILE A 30 13.45 -2.34 9.39
CA ILE A 30 12.61 -1.32 10.04
C ILE A 30 12.11 -1.82 11.40
N PHE A 31 11.71 -3.10 11.47
CA PHE A 31 11.27 -3.72 12.71
C PHE A 31 12.38 -3.74 13.76
N THR A 32 13.59 -4.21 13.42
CA THR A 32 14.70 -4.24 14.37
C THR A 32 15.12 -2.83 14.79
N ALA A 33 15.15 -1.88 13.86
CA ALA A 33 15.41 -0.47 14.19
C ALA A 33 14.36 0.11 15.16
N SER A 34 13.09 -0.28 15.04
CA SER A 34 12.04 0.18 15.96
C SER A 34 12.21 -0.34 17.40
N THR A 35 12.93 -1.44 17.58
CA THR A 35 13.16 -2.09 18.89
C THR A 35 14.46 -1.61 19.57
N GLN A 36 15.30 -0.86 18.86
CA GLN A 36 16.64 -0.46 19.29
C GLN A 36 16.70 0.97 19.82
N SER A 37 17.74 1.27 20.60
CA SER A 37 18.05 2.64 21.01
C SER A 37 18.66 3.45 19.86
N LEU A 38 18.64 4.79 19.95
CA LEU A 38 19.22 5.65 18.90
C LEU A 38 20.72 5.39 18.69
N GLN A 39 21.43 5.02 19.76
CA GLN A 39 22.85 4.65 19.72
C GLN A 39 23.06 3.31 18.98
N GLU A 40 22.17 2.34 19.15
CA GLU A 40 22.24 1.04 18.49
C GLU A 40 21.90 1.13 16.99
N VAL A 41 20.93 1.96 16.62
CA VAL A 41 20.54 2.17 15.21
C VAL A 41 21.64 2.86 14.41
N THR A 42 22.44 3.72 15.06
CA THR A 42 23.54 4.47 14.42
C THR A 42 24.89 3.77 14.49
N ALA A 43 24.99 2.63 15.17
CA ALA A 43 26.20 1.83 15.24
C ALA A 43 26.51 1.17 13.88
N VAL A 44 27.80 1.11 13.54
CA VAL A 44 28.30 0.40 12.35
C VAL A 44 29.13 -0.79 12.86
N PRO A 45 28.79 -2.04 12.51
CA PRO A 45 27.72 -2.50 11.61
C PRO A 45 26.31 -2.42 12.22
N PHE A 46 25.29 -2.22 11.36
CA PHE A 46 23.89 -2.18 11.79
C PHE A 46 23.48 -3.49 12.46
N ASN A 47 22.94 -3.41 13.67
CA ASN A 47 22.51 -4.59 14.38
C ASN A 47 21.15 -5.07 13.84
N MET A 48 21.09 -6.30 13.31
CA MET A 48 19.85 -6.90 12.82
C MET A 48 19.09 -7.70 13.89
N THR A 49 19.56 -7.68 15.15
CA THR A 49 18.86 -8.32 16.26
C THR A 49 17.84 -7.38 16.91
N PRO A 50 16.64 -7.86 17.28
CA PRO A 50 15.69 -7.06 18.05
C PRO A 50 16.27 -6.61 19.39
N GLY A 51 16.05 -5.34 19.76
CA GLY A 51 16.38 -4.75 21.05
C GLY A 51 15.22 -4.84 22.06
N GLY A 52 15.39 -4.17 23.21
CA GLY A 52 14.41 -4.17 24.31
C GLY A 52 13.50 -2.93 24.40
N ASP A 53 13.75 -1.91 23.58
CA ASP A 53 13.13 -0.57 23.73
C ASP A 53 11.86 -0.36 22.89
N PHE A 54 11.29 -1.43 22.31
CA PHE A 54 10.16 -1.36 21.38
C PHE A 54 8.97 -0.53 21.90
N LEU A 55 8.46 -0.85 23.09
CA LEU A 55 7.28 -0.16 23.65
C LEU A 55 7.57 1.32 23.93
N LYS A 56 8.78 1.63 24.38
CA LYS A 56 9.22 3.00 24.64
C LYS A 56 9.29 3.82 23.35
N ASN A 57 9.82 3.22 22.28
CA ASN A 57 9.90 3.85 20.97
C ASN A 57 8.52 4.05 20.34
N VAL A 58 7.62 3.07 20.48
CA VAL A 58 6.23 3.18 20.02
C VAL A 58 5.50 4.31 20.74
N HIS A 59 5.59 4.38 22.07
CA HIS A 59 5.00 5.48 22.83
C HIS A 59 5.60 6.84 22.45
N ALA A 60 6.93 6.94 22.36
CA ALA A 60 7.58 8.17 21.96
C ALA A 60 7.19 8.60 20.53
N ALA A 61 7.04 7.67 19.60
CA ALA A 61 6.57 7.95 18.25
C ALA A 61 5.11 8.40 18.23
N TRP A 62 4.25 7.77 19.04
CA TRP A 62 2.84 8.11 19.16
C TRP A 62 2.62 9.56 19.59
N ASP A 63 3.36 9.99 20.61
CA ASP A 63 3.25 11.35 21.14
C ASP A 63 3.95 12.38 20.24
N ARG A 64 5.17 12.09 19.77
CA ARG A 64 5.95 13.02 18.94
C ARG A 64 5.29 13.32 17.60
N ALA A 65 4.70 12.31 16.96
CA ALA A 65 4.04 12.46 15.68
C ALA A 65 2.53 12.73 15.80
N ASN A 66 2.01 12.84 17.04
CA ASN A 66 0.58 12.99 17.31
C ASN A 66 -0.27 12.00 16.49
N LEU A 67 0.08 10.71 16.60
CA LEU A 67 -0.42 9.67 15.69
C LEU A 67 -1.93 9.46 15.79
N GLY A 68 -2.53 9.66 16.98
CA GLY A 68 -3.97 9.47 17.16
C GLY A 68 -4.81 10.31 16.19
N PRO A 69 -4.72 11.65 16.23
CA PRO A 69 -5.38 12.53 15.27
C PRO A 69 -4.95 12.28 13.81
N ALA A 70 -3.66 12.03 13.56
CA ALA A 70 -3.16 11.81 12.21
C ALA A 70 -3.76 10.55 11.56
N LEU A 71 -3.85 9.45 12.30
CA LEU A 71 -4.45 8.20 11.86
C LEU A 71 -5.97 8.34 11.68
N LEU A 72 -6.65 9.04 12.59
CA LEU A 72 -8.09 9.27 12.47
C LEU A 72 -8.43 10.13 11.25
N ASN A 73 -7.69 11.21 11.02
CA ASN A 73 -7.86 12.05 9.84
C ASN A 73 -7.61 11.25 8.55
N SER A 74 -6.52 10.47 8.52
CA SER A 74 -6.20 9.62 7.36
C SER A 74 -7.29 8.58 7.11
N LEU A 75 -7.84 7.96 8.16
CA LEU A 75 -8.94 7.01 8.07
C LEU A 75 -10.20 7.67 7.49
N ILE A 76 -10.62 8.81 8.05
CA ILE A 76 -11.80 9.53 7.58
C ILE A 76 -11.62 9.97 6.12
N THR A 77 -10.49 10.62 5.79
CA THR A 77 -10.23 11.09 4.44
C THR A 77 -10.15 9.95 3.44
N SER A 78 -9.45 8.85 3.76
CA SER A 78 -9.34 7.70 2.85
C SER A 78 -10.69 7.02 2.62
N LEU A 79 -11.52 6.85 3.67
CA LEU A 79 -12.86 6.29 3.54
C LEU A 79 -13.78 7.17 2.70
N LEU A 80 -13.78 8.49 2.94
CA LEU A 80 -14.59 9.44 2.18
C LEU A 80 -14.19 9.47 0.70
N VAL A 81 -12.88 9.54 0.43
CA VAL A 81 -12.36 9.53 -0.94
C VAL A 81 -12.66 8.20 -1.62
N MET A 82 -12.45 7.08 -0.95
CA MET A 82 -12.76 5.74 -1.48
C MET A 82 -14.24 5.63 -1.83
N ALA A 83 -15.13 5.93 -0.88
CA ALA A 83 -16.58 5.82 -1.07
C ALA A 83 -17.06 6.76 -2.19
N GLY A 84 -16.59 8.01 -2.20
CA GLY A 84 -16.90 8.98 -3.25
C GLY A 84 -16.44 8.53 -4.64
N LYS A 85 -15.18 8.07 -4.75
CA LYS A 85 -14.63 7.57 -6.03
C LYS A 85 -15.38 6.34 -6.52
N ILE A 86 -15.71 5.39 -5.65
CA ILE A 86 -16.46 4.18 -6.02
C ILE A 86 -17.88 4.56 -6.47
N ALA A 87 -18.59 5.40 -5.71
CA ALA A 87 -19.94 5.82 -6.06
C ALA A 87 -20.00 6.54 -7.41
N LEU A 88 -19.10 7.51 -7.62
CA LEU A 88 -19.01 8.25 -8.88
C LEU A 88 -18.61 7.35 -10.05
N ALA A 89 -17.64 6.44 -9.85
CA ALA A 89 -17.21 5.51 -10.89
C ALA A 89 -18.34 4.53 -11.27
N ALA A 90 -19.05 3.98 -10.29
CA ALA A 90 -20.15 3.06 -10.51
C ALA A 90 -21.32 3.73 -11.24
N LEU A 91 -21.74 4.92 -10.81
CA LEU A 91 -22.82 5.68 -11.46
C LEU A 91 -22.44 6.09 -12.89
N SER A 92 -21.20 6.53 -13.10
CA SER A 92 -20.71 6.93 -14.43
C SER A 92 -20.64 5.73 -15.37
N ALA A 93 -20.11 4.59 -14.92
CA ALA A 93 -20.06 3.36 -15.70
C ALA A 93 -21.47 2.87 -16.06
N PHE A 94 -22.39 2.87 -15.09
CA PHE A 94 -23.79 2.50 -15.33
C PHE A 94 -24.46 3.42 -16.37
N ALA A 95 -24.25 4.74 -16.25
CA ALA A 95 -24.81 5.72 -17.18
C ALA A 95 -24.35 5.49 -18.63
N ILE A 96 -23.03 5.26 -18.82
CA ILE A 96 -22.43 5.07 -20.15
C ILE A 96 -22.87 3.75 -20.81
N VAL A 97 -23.00 2.68 -20.02
CA VAL A 97 -23.31 1.34 -20.54
C VAL A 97 -24.79 1.18 -20.86
N TYR A 98 -25.68 1.61 -19.98
CA TYR A 98 -27.12 1.31 -20.10
C TYR A 98 -27.92 2.38 -20.82
N PHE A 99 -27.54 3.65 -20.77
CA PHE A 99 -28.28 4.73 -21.44
C PHE A 99 -27.78 4.95 -22.86
N LYS A 100 -28.72 4.93 -23.83
CA LYS A 100 -28.44 5.25 -25.24
C LYS A 100 -28.35 6.77 -25.46
N SER A 101 -27.42 7.44 -24.79
CA SER A 101 -27.17 8.87 -24.94
C SER A 101 -26.23 9.16 -26.12
N PRO A 102 -26.49 10.17 -26.96
CA PRO A 102 -25.57 10.57 -28.04
C PRO A 102 -24.22 11.08 -27.50
N LEU A 103 -24.18 11.56 -26.24
CA LEU A 103 -22.95 12.08 -25.61
C LEU A 103 -22.09 11.00 -24.92
N ARG A 104 -22.50 9.72 -24.92
CA ARG A 104 -21.78 8.64 -24.21
C ARG A 104 -20.30 8.53 -24.60
N HIS A 105 -19.99 8.77 -25.88
CA HIS A 105 -18.62 8.69 -26.40
C HIS A 105 -17.76 9.84 -25.88
N VAL A 106 -18.33 11.05 -25.76
CA VAL A 106 -17.62 12.22 -25.22
C VAL A 106 -17.25 12.00 -23.76
N PHE A 107 -18.19 11.56 -22.92
CA PHE A 107 -17.93 11.29 -21.50
C PHE A 107 -16.93 10.15 -21.31
N PHE A 108 -17.03 9.08 -22.10
CA PHE A 108 -16.07 7.98 -22.06
C PHE A 108 -14.64 8.44 -22.37
N TRP A 109 -14.46 9.20 -23.46
CA TRP A 109 -13.14 9.72 -23.83
C TRP A 109 -12.60 10.72 -22.81
N MET A 110 -13.45 11.56 -22.22
CA MET A 110 -13.04 12.51 -21.19
C MET A 110 -12.48 11.80 -19.94
N VAL A 111 -13.12 10.74 -19.46
CA VAL A 111 -12.61 9.92 -18.35
C VAL A 111 -11.28 9.27 -18.70
N PHE A 112 -11.15 8.76 -19.92
CA PHE A 112 -9.89 8.14 -20.35
C PHE A 112 -8.75 9.16 -20.44
N MET A 113 -9.02 10.36 -20.97
CA MET A 113 -8.04 11.44 -21.04
C MET A 113 -7.55 11.88 -19.66
N THR A 114 -8.43 11.95 -18.66
CA THR A 114 -8.02 12.32 -17.29
C THR A 114 -7.23 11.24 -16.58
N LEU A 115 -7.45 9.95 -16.92
CA LEU A 115 -6.65 8.83 -16.42
C LEU A 115 -5.25 8.78 -17.07
N MET A 116 -5.13 9.18 -18.33
CA MET A 116 -3.86 9.19 -19.06
C MET A 116 -2.97 10.39 -18.74
N LEU A 117 -3.52 11.43 -18.12
CA LEU A 117 -2.74 12.59 -17.69
C LEU A 117 -1.88 12.18 -16.48
N PRO A 118 -0.54 12.06 -16.61
CA PRO A 118 0.30 11.79 -15.46
C PRO A 118 0.29 13.05 -14.58
N LEU A 119 -0.44 13.01 -13.47
CA LEU A 119 -0.48 14.09 -12.48
C LEU A 119 0.77 14.12 -11.58
N GLU A 120 1.83 13.41 -11.97
CA GLU A 120 3.01 13.06 -11.16
C GLU A 120 4.00 14.22 -10.91
N VAL A 121 3.59 15.49 -11.09
CA VAL A 121 4.49 16.65 -10.93
C VAL A 121 3.96 17.69 -9.92
N ARG A 122 3.15 17.29 -8.93
CA ARG A 122 2.83 18.12 -7.76
C ARG A 122 2.62 17.27 -6.50
#